data_AF-A0A353BXK9-F1
#
_entry.id   AF-A0A353BXK9-F1
#
_cell.length_a   1.000
_cell.length_b   1.000
_cell.length_c   1.000
_cell.angle_alpha   90.00
_cell.angle_beta   90.00
_cell.angle_gamma   90.00
#
_symmetry.space_group_name_H-M   'P 1'
#
loop_
_entity.id
_entity.type
_entity.pdbx_description
1 polymer ?
#
loop_
_entity_poly.entity_id
_entity_poly.type
_entity_poly.pdbx_seq_one_letter_code
_entity_poly.pdbx_strand_id
1 'polypeptide(L)'
;MKPILEELYYGRIRPFERIVHQDPDHPLNRKIYDLKLALQEKLPAEDVQAMEELVDLCCDSGVQESAASFEYGVKFGVLMMMKVLGGE
;
A
#
# COMPACT_ATOMS: atom_id res chain seq x y z
N MET A 1 -2.07 28.57 7.45
CA MET A 1 -1.82 27.10 7.42
C MET A 1 -2.07 26.57 8.81
N LYS A 2 -2.88 25.51 8.97
CA LYS A 2 -3.02 24.86 10.28
C LYS A 2 -1.75 24.06 10.58
N PRO A 3 -1.37 23.88 11.85
CA PRO A 3 -0.26 22.99 12.20
C PRO A 3 -0.51 21.59 11.64
N ILE A 4 0.51 20.96 11.08
CA ILE A 4 0.42 19.61 10.49
C ILE A 4 -0.12 18.57 11.48
N LEU A 5 0.19 18.72 12.77
CA LEU A 5 -0.32 17.85 13.85
C LEU A 5 -1.82 18.01 14.07
N GLU A 6 -2.36 19.22 13.93
CA GLU A 6 -3.80 19.47 14.03
C GLU A 6 -4.51 18.85 12.83
N GLU A 7 -3.95 18.99 11.63
CA GLU A 7 -4.50 18.35 10.44
C GLU A 7 -4.43 16.82 10.48
N LEU A 8 -3.38 16.26 11.08
CA LEU A 8 -3.27 14.82 11.33
C LEU A 8 -4.29 14.35 12.39
N TYR A 9 -4.42 15.06 13.51
CA TYR A 9 -5.33 14.72 14.61
C TYR A 9 -6.79 14.69 14.17
N TYR A 10 -7.21 15.66 13.35
CA TYR A 10 -8.57 15.67 12.79
C TYR A 10 -8.74 14.78 11.54
N GLY A 11 -7.74 13.97 11.18
CA GLY A 11 -7.80 13.07 10.02
C GLY A 11 -7.94 13.79 8.67
N ARG A 12 -7.44 15.03 8.57
CA ARG A 12 -7.43 15.81 7.32
C ARG A 12 -6.25 15.46 6.42
N ILE A 13 -5.18 14.94 7.02
CA ILE A 13 -4.05 14.32 6.31
C ILE A 13 -4.20 12.81 6.46
N ARG A 14 -4.40 12.12 5.34
CA ARG A 14 -4.49 10.66 5.24
C ARG A 14 -3.53 10.20 4.17
N PRO A 15 -2.24 9.99 4.49
CA PRO A 15 -1.22 9.70 3.50
C PRO A 15 -1.58 8.48 2.65
N PHE A 16 -2.08 7.42 3.31
CA PHE A 16 -2.49 6.18 2.66
C PHE A 16 -3.64 6.40 1.66
N GLU A 17 -4.68 7.16 2.04
CA GLU A 17 -5.81 7.49 1.14
C GLU A 17 -5.43 8.52 0.07
N ARG A 18 -4.32 9.25 0.25
CA ARG A 18 -3.76 10.17 -0.76
C ARG A 18 -2.82 9.48 -1.73
N ILE A 19 -2.40 8.24 -1.47
CA ILE A 19 -1.87 7.34 -2.50
C ILE A 19 -3.08 6.87 -3.33
N VAL A 20 -3.82 7.82 -3.91
CA VAL A 20 -4.71 7.53 -5.00
C VAL A 20 -3.77 7.31 -6.17
N HIS A 21 -3.62 6.06 -6.60
CA HIS A 21 -3.05 5.79 -7.91
C HIS A 21 -3.81 6.68 -8.90
N GLN A 22 -3.12 7.62 -9.55
CA GLN A 22 -3.75 8.66 -10.37
C GLN A 22 -4.42 8.12 -11.64
N ASP A 23 -4.49 6.79 -11.78
CA ASP A 23 -5.15 6.11 -12.89
C ASP A 23 -6.54 5.65 -12.43
N PRO A 24 -7.62 6.34 -12.87
CA PRO A 24 -9.00 6.02 -12.47
C PRO A 24 -9.44 4.63 -12.97
N ASP A 25 -8.82 4.13 -14.03
CA ASP A 25 -8.80 2.71 -14.35
C ASP A 25 -7.50 2.17 -13.78
N HIS A 26 -7.51 1.26 -12.81
CA HIS A 26 -6.29 0.56 -12.41
C HIS A 26 -6.04 -0.56 -13.45
N PRO A 27 -5.28 -0.35 -14.55
CA PRO A 27 -5.11 -1.37 -15.58
C PRO A 27 -4.48 -2.64 -15.00
N LEU A 28 -3.69 -2.49 -13.95
CA LEU A 28 -3.07 -3.59 -13.22
C LEU A 28 -4.10 -4.45 -12.49
N ASN A 29 -5.02 -3.85 -11.73
CA ASN A 29 -6.04 -4.60 -10.99
C ASN A 29 -7.00 -5.27 -11.96
N ARG A 30 -7.32 -4.62 -13.07
CA ARG A 30 -8.13 -5.22 -14.14
C ARG A 30 -7.43 -6.43 -14.76
N LYS A 31 -6.13 -6.31 -15.06
CA LYS A 31 -5.33 -7.43 -15.57
C LYS A 31 -5.22 -8.58 -14.56
N ILE A 32 -5.08 -8.28 -13.27
CA ILE A 32 -5.07 -9.28 -12.19
C ILE A 32 -6.42 -10.01 -12.15
N TYR A 33 -7.52 -9.28 -12.21
CA TYR A 33 -8.87 -9.84 -12.24
C TYR A 33 -9.09 -10.74 -13.46
N ASP A 34 -8.75 -10.25 -14.66
CA ASP A 34 -8.93 -11.00 -15.91
C ASP A 34 -8.10 -12.30 -15.90
N LEU A 35 -6.87 -12.27 -15.38
CA LEU A 35 -6.04 -13.46 -15.20
C LEU A 35 -6.64 -14.43 -14.18
N LYS A 36 -7.14 -13.92 -13.05
CA LYS A 36 -7.78 -14.74 -12.02
C LYS A 36 -8.99 -15.47 -12.60
N LEU A 37 -9.84 -14.77 -13.37
CA LEU A 37 -11.01 -15.36 -14.02
C LEU A 37 -10.61 -16.45 -15.03
N ALA A 38 -9.62 -16.17 -15.88
CA ALA A 38 -9.13 -17.14 -16.86
C ALA A 38 -8.49 -18.39 -16.22
N LEU A 39 -7.94 -18.27 -15.01
CA LEU A 39 -7.42 -19.40 -14.24
C LEU A 39 -8.54 -20.19 -13.55
N GLN A 40 -9.56 -19.51 -13.01
CA GLN A 40 -10.74 -20.14 -12.42
C GLN A 40 -11.48 -21.06 -13.41
N GLU A 41 -11.53 -20.70 -14.69
CA GLU A 41 -12.16 -21.53 -15.74
C GLU A 41 -11.36 -22.79 -16.10
N LYS A 42 -10.06 -22.83 -15.80
CA LYS A 42 -9.13 -23.89 -16.26
C LYS A 42 -8.67 -24.82 -15.15
N LEU A 43 -8.75 -24.39 -13.91
CA LEU A 43 -8.23 -25.12 -12.76
C LEU A 43 -9.31 -25.96 -12.06
N PRO A 44 -8.95 -27.12 -11.50
CA PRO A 44 -9.78 -27.83 -10.52
C PRO A 44 -10.14 -26.94 -9.31
N ALA A 45 -11.26 -27.22 -8.64
CA ALA A 45 -11.73 -26.39 -7.53
C ALA A 45 -10.71 -26.23 -6.38
N GLU A 46 -9.95 -27.28 -6.06
CA GLU A 46 -8.90 -27.25 -5.04
C GLU A 46 -7.75 -26.32 -5.42
N ASP A 47 -7.35 -26.33 -6.70
CA ASP A 47 -6.30 -25.44 -7.23
C ASP A 47 -6.78 -23.99 -7.33
N VAL A 48 -8.07 -23.77 -7.61
CA VAL A 48 -8.68 -22.44 -7.54
C VAL A 48 -8.60 -21.88 -6.13
N GLN A 49 -8.96 -22.67 -5.11
CA GLN A 49 -8.90 -22.23 -3.72
C GLN A 49 -7.46 -21.88 -3.30
N ALA A 50 -6.48 -22.71 -3.66
CA ALA A 50 -5.07 -22.45 -3.39
C ALA A 50 -4.57 -21.17 -4.10
N MET A 51 -5.05 -20.90 -5.31
CA MET A 51 -4.74 -19.65 -6.03
C MET A 51 -5.33 -18.43 -5.32
N GLU A 52 -6.56 -18.50 -4.81
CA GLU A 52 -7.17 -17.39 -4.06
C GLU A 52 -6.41 -17.10 -2.77
N GLU A 53 -6.06 -18.14 -2.02
CA GLU A 53 -5.25 -18.01 -0.80
C GLU A 53 -3.88 -17.40 -1.10
N LEU A 54 -3.23 -17.78 -2.20
CA LEU A 54 -1.97 -17.17 -2.63
C LEU A 54 -2.11 -15.68 -2.94
N VAL A 55 -3.18 -15.27 -3.62
CA VAL A 55 -3.45 -13.87 -3.93
C VAL A 55 -3.65 -13.06 -2.65
N ASP A 56 -4.43 -13.59 -1.70
CA ASP A 56 -4.68 -12.93 -0.41
C ASP A 56 -3.38 -12.78 0.39
N LEU A 57 -2.55 -13.83 0.47
CA LEU A 57 -1.24 -13.78 1.13
C LEU A 57 -0.30 -12.75 0.48
N CYS A 58 -0.29 -12.65 -0.85
CA CYS A 58 0.48 -11.63 -1.57
C CYS A 58 0.01 -10.21 -1.24
N CYS A 59 -1.32 -9.99 -1.17
CA CYS A 59 -1.89 -8.71 -0.76
C CYS A 59 -1.49 -8.35 0.66
N ASP A 60 -1.64 -9.27 1.61
CA ASP A 60 -1.31 -9.06 3.02
C ASP A 60 0.18 -8.80 3.21
N SER A 61 1.04 -9.55 2.52
CA SER A 61 2.48 -9.31 2.51
C SER A 61 2.81 -7.91 2.00
N GLY A 62 2.13 -7.45 0.94
CA GLY A 62 2.30 -6.09 0.41
C GLY A 62 1.86 -5.00 1.40
N VAL A 63 0.76 -5.23 2.11
CA VAL A 63 0.28 -4.31 3.17
C VAL A 63 1.27 -4.22 4.32
N GLN A 64 1.80 -5.35 4.79
CA GLN A 64 2.80 -5.40 5.85
C GLN A 64 4.10 -4.68 5.46
N GLU A 65 4.60 -4.93 4.25
CA GLU A 65 5.79 -4.26 3.72
C GLU A 65 5.58 -2.74 3.58
N SER A 66 4.39 -2.33 3.11
CA SER A 66 4.03 -0.91 2.99
C SER A 66 4.00 -0.21 4.35
N ALA A 67 3.43 -0.87 5.37
CA ALA A 67 3.40 -0.34 6.74
C ALA A 67 4.82 -0.18 7.32
N ALA A 68 5.67 -1.20 7.15
CA ALA A 68 7.06 -1.15 7.59
C ALA A 68 7.87 -0.07 6.86
N SER A 69 7.69 0.04 5.54
CA SER A 69 8.31 1.06 4.70
C SER A 69 7.89 2.47 5.10
N PHE A 70 6.60 2.69 5.42
CA PHE A 70 6.11 3.97 5.91
C PHE A 70 6.76 4.35 7.24
N GLU A 71 6.76 3.44 8.22
CA GLU A 71 7.37 3.69 9.54
C GLU A 71 8.87 4.00 9.41
N TYR A 72 9.59 3.18 8.64
CA TYR A 72 11.01 3.37 8.37
C TYR A 72 11.28 4.71 7.68
N GLY A 73 10.52 5.03 6.62
CA GLY A 73 10.67 6.26 5.85
C GLY A 73 10.43 7.52 6.68
N VAL A 74 9.41 7.51 7.55
CA VAL A 74 9.15 8.62 8.47
C VAL A 74 10.31 8.80 9.46
N LYS A 75 10.75 7.73 10.12
CA LYS A 75 11.88 7.77 11.07
C LYS A 75 13.15 8.29 10.39
N PHE A 76 13.46 7.77 9.21
CA PHE A 76 14.61 8.18 8.43
C PHE A 76 14.55 9.66 8.04
N GLY A 77 13.40 10.14 7.55
CA GLY A 77 13.19 11.55 7.21
C GLY A 77 13.39 12.48 8.40
N VAL A 78 12.87 12.13 9.58
CA VAL A 78 13.07 12.91 10.81
C VAL A 78 14.54 12.95 11.22
N LEU A 79 15.25 11.81 11.20
CA LEU A 79 16.67 11.75 11.52
C LEU A 79 17.51 12.63 10.57
N MET A 80 17.20 12.60 9.27
CA MET A 80 17.85 13.46 8.28
C MET A 80 17.61 14.95 8.57
N MET A 81 16.37 15.35 8.87
CA MET A 81 16.06 16.74 9.22
C MET A 81 16.79 17.18 10.49
N MET A 82 16.87 16.33 11.51
CA MET A 82 17.59 16.64 12.75
C MET A 82 19.07 16.88 12.50
N LYS A 83 19.71 16.11 11.61
CA LYS A 83 21.11 16.33 11.22
C LYS A 83 21.29 17.63 10.45
N VAL A 84 20.49 17.85 9.42
CA VAL A 84 20.59 19.06 8.57
C VAL A 84 20.29 20.35 9.34
N LEU A 85 19.26 20.37 10.19
CA LEU A 85 18.82 21.58 10.91
C LEU A 85 19.54 21.77 12.25
N GLY A 86 19.99 20.67 12.87
CA GLY A 86 20.70 20.69 14.15
C GLY A 86 22.16 21.10 14.04
N GLY A 87 22.73 21.17 12.83
CA GLY A 87 24.08 21.66 12.59
C GLY A 87 25.20 20.64 12.88
N GLU A 88 24.90 19.34 12.90
CA GLU A 88 25.89 18.25 12.88
C GLU A 88 25.84 17.45 11.58
#